data_AF-A0A6A0A5Y7-F1
#
_entry.id   AF-A0A6A0A5Y7-F1
#
_cell.length_a   1.000
_cell.length_b   1.000
_cell.length_c   1.000
_cell.angle_alpha   90.00
_cell.angle_beta   90.00
_cell.angle_gamma   90.00
#
_symmetry.space_group_name_H-M   'P 1'
#
loop_
_entity.id
_entity.type
_entity.pdbx_description
1 polymer ?
#
loop_
_entity_poly.entity_id
_entity_poly.type
_entity_poly.pdbx_seq_one_letter_code
_entity_poly.pdbx_strand_id
1 'polypeptide(L)'
;MQALNAQRRAASNVPVRRQGMAGSRRNVIAAVARRQASVNVATITQLDWPKVAFELDAKSPLEIMDHALATFGTDIGIAFSGAEDVALIEYAHLTGRPYRVFSLDTGRLNAETYQVFDKVEKHYGIHIEYTFPDATAVQEMVRTKGLFSFYTDGHQECCRIRKVQPLRRQLKTLKAWITGQRKDQSPGTRMEVPVVQVDPAFEGVTGGPGSLIKYNPLSNATSAEVWNFIRVMGVPYNALHEQGYVSIGCEPCTKAVLPNQLEREGRWWWEDAKAKECGLHSGNVKNADGSTSQRTADRDLWIEGSVATLSKEQVRDIAAGKREQDTVAVLYAPWCPFCQALEPDFAKLAEELKGSHVSVAKYQADLDREFSNEHLGLKTFPTIVYLPKGKSGFVKYPSERRDVDTLKMWVRSVAGRA
;
A
#
# COMPACT_ATOMS: atom_id res chain seq x y z
N MET A 1 46.17 25.19 -27.84
CA MET A 1 46.47 26.61 -28.14
C MET A 1 45.86 26.89 -29.51
N GLN A 2 44.71 27.58 -29.58
CA GLN A 2 44.60 29.03 -29.85
C GLN A 2 45.25 29.40 -31.21
N ALA A 3 44.66 30.12 -32.15
CA ALA A 3 43.46 30.96 -32.25
C ALA A 3 43.19 31.16 -33.77
N LEU A 4 41.94 31.14 -34.25
CA LEU A 4 41.17 32.32 -34.66
C LEU A 4 41.95 33.40 -35.44
N ASN A 5 41.57 33.65 -36.70
CA ASN A 5 41.19 35.00 -37.10
C ASN A 5 40.35 35.06 -38.39
N ALA A 6 39.39 35.97 -38.34
CA ALA A 6 38.30 36.20 -39.27
C ALA A 6 38.63 37.30 -40.29
N GLN A 7 37.87 37.37 -41.40
CA GLN A 7 37.50 38.65 -42.02
C GLN A 7 36.28 38.56 -42.97
N ARG A 8 35.18 39.19 -42.52
CA ARG A 8 34.26 40.14 -43.20
C ARG A 8 33.82 39.93 -44.66
N ARG A 9 32.49 39.99 -44.87
CA ARG A 9 31.74 40.81 -45.87
C ARG A 9 30.24 40.73 -45.53
N ALA A 10 29.61 41.81 -45.08
CA ALA A 10 28.99 42.91 -45.85
C ALA A 10 27.49 42.65 -46.10
N ALA A 11 26.68 43.51 -45.48
CA ALA A 11 25.23 43.53 -45.51
C ALA A 11 24.68 44.11 -46.83
N SER A 12 23.51 43.63 -47.25
CA SER A 12 22.71 44.21 -48.32
C SER A 12 21.26 44.33 -47.86
N ASN A 13 20.86 45.58 -47.60
CA ASN A 13 19.49 46.02 -47.37
C ASN A 13 18.75 46.13 -48.72
N VAL A 14 17.55 45.55 -48.82
CA VAL A 14 16.56 45.86 -49.85
C VAL A 14 15.22 46.13 -49.15
N PRO A 15 14.51 47.24 -49.45
CA PRO A 15 13.33 47.65 -48.71
C PRO A 15 12.08 46.97 -49.27
N VAL A 16 11.24 46.40 -48.40
CA VAL A 16 9.90 45.93 -48.77
C VAL A 16 8.85 46.83 -48.14
N ARG A 17 8.06 47.44 -49.04
CA ARG A 17 6.94 48.35 -48.83
C ARG A 17 5.95 47.86 -47.77
N ARG A 18 5.59 48.76 -46.83
CA ARG A 18 4.34 48.67 -46.06
C ARG A 18 3.16 49.01 -46.98
N GLN A 19 2.24 48.08 -47.17
CA GLN A 19 0.84 48.36 -47.50
C GLN A 19 -0.03 47.59 -46.51
N GLY A 20 -0.87 48.34 -45.79
CA GLY A 20 -1.88 47.78 -44.92
C GLY A 20 -3.03 47.21 -45.74
N MET A 21 -3.53 46.05 -45.31
CA MET A 21 -4.92 45.69 -45.51
C MET A 21 -5.43 45.06 -44.22
N ALA A 22 -6.35 45.77 -43.59
CA ALA A 22 -7.22 45.28 -42.53
C ALA A 22 -8.08 44.15 -43.11
N GLY A 23 -7.81 42.92 -42.68
CA GLY A 23 -8.58 41.73 -43.01
C GLY A 23 -9.15 41.11 -41.74
N SER A 24 -10.40 41.47 -41.45
CA SER A 24 -11.26 40.92 -40.40
C SER A 24 -11.22 39.38 -40.36
N ARG A 25 -10.53 38.79 -39.39
CA ARG A 25 -10.77 37.40 -38.96
C ARG A 25 -11.68 37.44 -37.75
N ARG A 26 -12.99 37.41 -38.05
CA ARG A 26 -14.04 37.22 -37.06
C ARG A 26 -13.82 35.91 -36.32
N ASN A 27 -13.85 36.04 -34.99
CA ASN A 27 -13.99 34.97 -34.01
C ASN A 27 -15.05 33.96 -34.44
N VAL A 28 -14.66 32.69 -34.53
CA VAL A 28 -15.57 31.55 -34.39
C VAL A 28 -14.97 30.64 -33.33
N ILE A 29 -14.96 31.11 -32.09
CA ILE A 29 -14.92 30.23 -30.92
C ILE A 29 -16.37 29.92 -30.63
N ALA A 30 -16.83 28.75 -31.06
CA ALA A 30 -18.15 28.24 -30.72
C ALA A 30 -18.19 28.05 -29.19
N ALA A 31 -19.03 28.84 -28.53
CA ALA A 31 -19.32 28.74 -27.12
C ALA A 31 -20.07 27.43 -26.85
N VAL A 32 -19.37 26.40 -26.37
CA VAL A 32 -20.00 25.32 -25.61
C VAL A 32 -20.17 25.87 -24.20
N ALA A 33 -21.35 26.44 -23.93
CA ALA A 33 -21.75 26.80 -22.58
C ALA A 33 -21.89 25.52 -21.75
N ARG A 34 -20.79 25.09 -21.10
CA ARG A 34 -20.84 24.10 -20.02
C ARG A 34 -21.73 24.68 -18.93
N ARG A 35 -22.91 24.08 -18.71
CA ARG A 35 -23.66 24.27 -17.46
C ARG A 35 -22.76 23.76 -16.32
N GLN A 36 -21.99 24.64 -15.71
CA GLN A 36 -21.44 24.39 -14.38
C GLN A 36 -22.62 24.41 -13.42
N ALA A 37 -23.12 23.23 -13.06
CA ALA A 37 -23.85 23.09 -11.82
C ALA A 37 -22.85 23.38 -10.70
N SER A 38 -22.83 24.60 -10.20
CA SER A 38 -22.10 24.94 -8.98
C SER A 38 -22.71 24.14 -7.83
N VAL A 39 -22.06 23.05 -7.43
CA VAL A 39 -22.44 22.31 -6.23
C VAL A 39 -22.16 23.22 -5.03
N ASN A 40 -23.21 23.54 -4.28
CA ASN A 40 -23.13 24.48 -3.17
C ASN A 40 -22.35 23.82 -2.02
N VAL A 41 -21.34 24.52 -1.47
CA VAL A 41 -20.44 23.98 -0.43
C VAL A 41 -21.19 23.55 0.84
N ALA A 42 -22.36 24.15 1.10
CA ALA A 42 -23.24 23.78 2.22
C ALA A 42 -23.88 22.37 2.09
N THR A 43 -23.89 21.77 0.89
CA THR A 43 -24.54 20.47 0.64
C THR A 43 -23.60 19.29 0.92
N ILE A 44 -22.28 19.50 0.88
CA ILE A 44 -21.27 18.44 1.06
C ILE A 44 -21.16 17.98 2.52
N THR A 45 -21.32 18.90 3.48
CA THR A 45 -21.31 18.59 4.93
C THR A 45 -22.60 17.93 5.43
N GLN A 46 -23.62 17.77 4.57
CA GLN A 46 -24.89 17.11 4.88
C GLN A 46 -25.06 15.74 4.22
N LEU A 47 -24.08 15.28 3.43
CA LEU A 47 -24.14 13.96 2.80
C LEU A 47 -23.94 12.86 3.85
N ASP A 48 -24.84 11.88 3.84
CA ASP A 48 -24.71 10.64 4.59
C ASP A 48 -23.66 9.75 3.89
N TRP A 49 -22.39 9.92 4.27
CA TRP A 49 -21.27 9.17 3.68
C TRP A 49 -21.40 7.65 3.79
N PRO A 50 -21.88 7.06 4.90
CA PRO A 50 -22.24 5.65 4.95
C PRO A 50 -23.21 5.22 3.84
N LYS A 51 -24.26 6.00 3.59
CA LYS A 51 -25.20 5.73 2.50
C LYS A 51 -24.54 5.85 1.13
N VAL A 52 -23.74 6.90 0.90
CA VAL A 52 -22.99 7.08 -0.37
C VAL A 52 -22.03 5.91 -0.59
N ALA A 53 -21.35 5.43 0.47
CA ALA A 53 -20.46 4.28 0.39
C ALA A 53 -21.21 3.02 -0.03
N PHE A 54 -22.39 2.77 0.54
CA PHE A 54 -23.24 1.65 0.16
C PHE A 54 -23.70 1.72 -1.30
N GLU A 55 -24.14 2.89 -1.75
CA GLU A 55 -24.61 3.09 -3.14
C GLU A 55 -23.48 2.95 -4.17
N LEU A 56 -22.26 3.36 -3.82
CA LEU A 56 -21.09 3.29 -4.69
C LEU A 56 -20.35 1.95 -4.65
N ASP A 57 -20.56 1.08 -3.65
CA ASP A 57 -19.76 -0.14 -3.48
C ASP A 57 -19.88 -1.10 -4.68
N ALA A 58 -21.06 -1.14 -5.31
CA ALA A 58 -21.32 -1.95 -6.50
C ALA A 58 -20.98 -1.25 -7.83
N LYS A 59 -20.45 -0.02 -7.80
CA LYS A 59 -20.16 0.78 -8.99
C LYS A 59 -18.76 0.53 -9.53
N SER A 60 -18.58 0.80 -10.82
CA SER A 60 -17.26 0.72 -11.46
C SER A 60 -16.32 1.81 -10.92
N PRO A 61 -14.98 1.61 -10.98
CA PRO A 61 -14.02 2.66 -10.62
C PRO A 61 -14.26 3.98 -11.37
N LEU A 62 -14.68 3.91 -12.65
CA LEU A 62 -14.99 5.09 -13.45
C LEU A 62 -16.19 5.86 -12.90
N GLU A 63 -17.27 5.18 -12.51
CA GLU A 63 -18.44 5.83 -11.90
C GLU A 63 -18.11 6.45 -10.53
N ILE A 64 -17.29 5.76 -9.72
CA ILE A 64 -16.84 6.29 -8.42
C ILE A 64 -15.97 7.54 -8.63
N MET A 65 -15.08 7.52 -9.63
CA MET A 65 -14.27 8.67 -10.01
C MET A 65 -15.11 9.83 -10.51
N ASP A 66 -16.10 9.57 -11.38
CA ASP A 66 -17.01 10.61 -11.88
C ASP A 66 -17.78 11.26 -10.73
N HIS A 67 -18.31 10.45 -9.81
CA HIS A 67 -18.96 10.94 -8.60
C HIS A 67 -18.03 11.84 -7.79
N ALA A 68 -16.83 11.36 -7.44
CA ALA A 68 -15.88 12.12 -6.62
C ALA A 68 -15.52 13.48 -7.25
N LEU A 69 -15.20 13.49 -8.55
CA LEU A 69 -14.85 14.71 -9.28
C LEU A 69 -16.06 15.63 -9.51
N ALA A 70 -17.27 15.08 -9.67
CA ALA A 70 -18.49 15.86 -9.75
C ALA A 70 -18.83 16.56 -8.42
N THR A 71 -18.64 15.86 -7.29
CA THR A 71 -18.99 16.38 -5.96
C THR A 71 -18.02 17.46 -5.50
N PHE A 72 -16.72 17.29 -5.70
CA PHE A 72 -15.70 18.15 -5.11
C PHE A 72 -14.97 19.06 -6.10
N GLY A 73 -15.06 18.80 -7.41
CA GLY A 73 -14.41 19.61 -8.44
C GLY A 73 -12.91 19.80 -8.18
N THR A 74 -12.48 21.04 -7.95
CA THR A 74 -11.06 21.40 -7.69
C THR A 74 -10.63 21.23 -6.23
N ASP A 75 -11.56 20.92 -5.33
CA ASP A 75 -11.29 20.73 -3.89
C ASP A 75 -10.91 19.28 -3.54
N ILE A 76 -10.75 18.42 -4.55
CA ILE A 76 -10.30 17.03 -4.43
C ILE A 76 -8.97 16.82 -5.15
N GLY A 77 -8.08 16.02 -4.54
CA GLY A 77 -6.78 15.66 -5.12
C GLY A 77 -6.59 14.15 -5.21
N ILE A 78 -6.05 13.68 -6.34
CA ILE A 78 -5.62 12.30 -6.52
C ILE A 78 -4.21 12.15 -5.94
N ALA A 79 -4.05 11.25 -4.97
CA ALA A 79 -2.75 10.88 -4.46
C ALA A 79 -2.10 9.87 -5.41
N PHE A 80 -1.02 10.26 -6.08
CA PHE A 80 -0.28 9.41 -6.99
C PHE A 80 1.09 9.04 -6.40
N SER A 81 1.35 7.76 -6.21
CA SER A 81 2.59 7.25 -5.63
C SER A 81 3.64 6.85 -6.66
N GLY A 82 3.30 6.85 -7.95
CA GLY A 82 4.20 6.46 -9.04
C GLY A 82 4.28 4.95 -9.24
N ALA A 83 3.20 4.24 -8.94
CA ALA A 83 3.06 2.79 -9.04
C ALA A 83 1.84 2.44 -9.92
N GLU A 84 1.12 1.34 -9.61
CA GLU A 84 -0.08 0.92 -10.35
C GLU A 84 -1.29 1.84 -10.12
N ASP A 85 -1.22 2.74 -9.14
CA ASP A 85 -2.22 3.77 -8.87
C ASP A 85 -2.30 4.85 -9.96
N VAL A 86 -1.43 4.81 -10.98
CA VAL A 86 -1.58 5.58 -12.23
C VAL A 86 -2.93 5.31 -12.92
N ALA A 87 -3.52 4.13 -12.69
CA ALA A 87 -4.87 3.81 -13.18
C ALA A 87 -5.92 4.84 -12.75
N LEU A 88 -5.76 5.46 -11.56
CA LEU A 88 -6.68 6.51 -11.11
C LEU A 88 -6.61 7.77 -11.96
N ILE A 89 -5.43 8.12 -12.48
CA ILE A 89 -5.24 9.26 -13.37
C ILE A 89 -5.92 8.98 -14.71
N GLU A 90 -5.77 7.77 -15.24
CA GLU A 90 -6.49 7.35 -16.45
C GLU A 90 -8.01 7.40 -16.25
N TYR A 91 -8.54 6.85 -15.15
CA TYR A 91 -9.97 6.96 -14.85
C TYR A 91 -10.42 8.42 -14.75
N ALA A 92 -9.65 9.28 -14.08
CA ALA A 92 -9.95 10.71 -13.99
C ALA A 92 -10.00 11.36 -15.38
N HIS A 93 -9.03 11.04 -16.23
CA HIS A 93 -8.96 11.51 -17.61
C HIS A 93 -10.22 11.11 -18.41
N LEU A 94 -10.63 9.84 -18.31
CA LEU A 94 -11.82 9.31 -18.99
C LEU A 94 -13.13 9.98 -18.56
N THR A 95 -13.22 10.54 -17.35
CA THR A 95 -14.41 11.31 -16.94
C THR A 95 -14.57 12.62 -17.73
N GLY A 96 -13.49 13.15 -18.31
CA GLY A 96 -13.46 14.46 -18.97
C GLY A 96 -13.61 15.65 -18.01
N ARG A 97 -13.58 15.43 -16.69
CA ARG A 97 -13.65 16.46 -15.66
C ARG A 97 -12.24 16.99 -15.32
N PRO A 98 -12.11 18.25 -14.86
CA PRO A 98 -10.85 18.72 -14.28
C PRO A 98 -10.50 17.90 -13.03
N TYR A 99 -9.22 17.58 -12.87
CA TYR A 99 -8.70 16.87 -11.69
C TYR A 99 -7.32 17.42 -11.30
N ARG A 100 -6.97 17.23 -10.02
CA ARG A 100 -5.65 17.56 -9.47
C ARG A 100 -4.95 16.28 -9.06
N VAL A 101 -3.63 16.27 -9.20
CA VAL A 101 -2.78 15.15 -8.79
C VAL A 101 -1.69 15.69 -7.88
N PHE A 102 -1.42 15.00 -6.78
CA PHE A 102 -0.30 15.29 -5.90
C PHE A 102 0.49 14.03 -5.61
N SER A 103 1.80 14.21 -5.37
CA SER A 103 2.71 13.10 -5.06
C SER A 103 3.58 13.47 -3.87
N LEU A 104 3.84 12.49 -2.99
CA LEU A 104 4.72 12.66 -1.84
C LEU A 104 6.15 12.29 -2.24
N ASP A 105 6.97 13.30 -2.50
CA ASP A 105 8.39 13.07 -2.72
C ASP A 105 9.11 12.94 -1.39
N THR A 106 9.43 11.70 -1.02
CA THR A 106 10.14 11.39 0.22
C THR A 106 11.64 11.76 0.17
N GLY A 107 12.17 12.10 -1.01
CA GLY A 107 13.59 12.25 -1.30
C GLY A 107 14.37 10.93 -1.36
N ARG A 108 13.67 9.80 -1.36
CA ARG A 108 14.22 8.43 -1.37
C ARG A 108 13.42 7.49 -2.28
N LEU A 109 12.73 8.04 -3.28
CA LEU A 109 12.02 7.25 -4.29
C LEU A 109 13.03 6.63 -5.28
N ASN A 110 12.61 5.60 -5.99
CA ASN A 110 13.40 5.03 -7.08
C ASN A 110 13.55 6.05 -8.22
N ALA A 111 14.64 5.98 -8.98
CA ALA A 111 14.83 6.82 -10.17
C ALA A 111 13.70 6.61 -11.19
N GLU A 112 13.25 5.36 -11.35
CA GLU A 112 12.14 4.95 -12.21
C GLU A 112 10.81 5.58 -11.76
N THR A 113 10.61 5.81 -10.46
CA THR A 113 9.44 6.52 -9.93
C THR A 113 9.43 7.99 -10.38
N TYR A 114 10.58 8.67 -10.37
CA TYR A 114 10.67 10.02 -10.94
C TYR A 114 10.43 10.03 -12.45
N GLN A 115 10.96 9.05 -13.17
CA GLN A 115 10.77 8.93 -14.61
C GLN A 115 9.30 8.69 -14.98
N VAL A 116 8.56 7.88 -14.23
CA VAL A 116 7.13 7.69 -14.50
C VAL A 116 6.32 8.94 -14.15
N PHE A 117 6.70 9.71 -13.13
CA PHE A 117 6.06 11.02 -12.87
C PHE A 117 6.18 11.96 -14.07
N ASP A 118 7.38 12.16 -14.60
CA ASP A 118 7.63 12.99 -15.79
C ASP A 118 6.86 12.47 -17.03
N LYS A 119 6.84 11.15 -17.23
CA LYS A 119 6.06 10.52 -18.32
C LYS A 119 4.56 10.78 -18.18
N VAL A 120 4.01 10.64 -16.97
CA VAL A 120 2.59 10.85 -16.68
C VAL A 120 2.20 12.31 -16.89
N GLU A 121 2.99 13.27 -16.41
CA GLU A 121 2.74 14.70 -16.65
C GLU A 121 2.66 15.01 -18.15
N LYS A 122 3.63 14.52 -18.94
CA LYS A 122 3.67 14.71 -20.40
C LYS A 122 2.53 14.01 -21.11
N HIS A 123 2.18 12.80 -20.69
CA HIS A 123 1.13 12.00 -21.32
C HIS A 123 -0.26 12.63 -21.14
N TYR A 124 -0.57 13.10 -19.93
CA TYR A 124 -1.90 13.65 -19.61
C TYR A 124 -1.98 15.18 -19.71
N GLY A 125 -0.85 15.87 -19.92
CA GLY A 125 -0.80 17.33 -19.94
C GLY A 125 -1.16 17.96 -18.59
N ILE A 126 -0.73 17.33 -17.49
CA ILE A 126 -1.01 17.76 -16.11
C ILE A 126 0.28 18.19 -15.41
N HIS A 127 0.10 18.90 -14.30
CA HIS A 127 1.19 19.19 -13.34
C HIS A 127 0.89 18.51 -12.01
N ILE A 128 1.82 17.69 -11.55
CA ILE A 128 1.75 16.99 -10.27
C ILE A 128 2.22 17.94 -9.17
N GLU A 129 1.42 18.08 -8.14
CA GLU A 129 1.76 18.84 -6.94
C GLU A 129 2.70 18.02 -6.05
N TYR A 130 4.02 18.18 -6.24
CA TYR A 130 5.02 17.49 -5.43
C TYR A 130 5.11 18.06 -4.02
N THR A 131 4.92 17.19 -3.03
CA THR A 131 5.03 17.55 -1.61
C THR A 131 6.30 16.95 -1.00
N PHE A 132 7.20 17.82 -0.52
CA PHE A 132 8.49 17.43 0.05
C PHE A 132 8.45 17.42 1.59
N PRO A 133 9.31 16.63 2.26
CA PRO A 133 9.45 16.66 3.70
C PRO A 133 10.07 17.95 4.21
N ASP A 134 9.88 18.22 5.51
CA ASP A 134 10.58 19.32 6.17
C ASP A 134 12.08 18.99 6.28
N ALA A 135 12.92 19.87 5.74
CA ALA A 135 14.36 19.64 5.66
C ALA A 135 15.02 19.56 7.03
N THR A 136 14.59 20.39 7.99
CA THR A 136 15.13 20.42 9.36
C THR A 136 14.85 19.09 10.07
N ALA A 137 13.60 18.61 10.03
CA ALA A 137 13.22 17.34 10.63
C ALA A 137 13.97 16.16 10.00
N VAL A 138 14.17 16.17 8.68
CA VAL A 138 14.98 15.16 8.00
C VAL A 138 16.44 15.21 8.42
N GLN A 139 17.05 16.40 8.47
CA GLN A 139 18.44 16.58 8.87
C GLN A 139 18.69 16.10 10.30
N GLU A 140 17.80 16.43 11.22
CA GLU A 140 17.90 16.01 12.62
C GLU A 140 17.85 14.48 12.74
N MET A 141 16.85 13.84 12.14
CA MET A 141 16.72 12.37 12.15
C MET A 141 17.97 11.70 11.56
N VAL A 142 18.47 12.19 10.42
CA VAL A 142 19.63 11.60 9.73
C VAL A 142 20.93 11.82 10.51
N ARG A 143 21.14 12.98 11.14
CA ARG A 143 22.35 13.24 11.95
C ARG A 143 22.40 12.35 13.20
N THR A 144 21.25 12.08 13.80
CA THR A 144 21.17 11.29 15.03
C THR A 144 21.16 9.79 14.76
N LYS A 145 20.44 9.33 13.72
CA LYS A 145 20.16 7.90 13.48
C LYS A 145 20.68 7.35 12.15
N GLY A 146 21.32 8.17 11.34
CA GLY A 146 21.81 7.79 10.01
C GLY A 146 20.72 7.72 8.94
N LEU A 147 21.10 7.26 7.74
CA LEU A 147 20.23 7.23 6.55
C LEU A 147 19.29 6.03 6.46
N PHE A 148 19.42 5.07 7.38
CA PHE A 148 18.79 3.74 7.33
C PHE A 148 18.21 3.28 8.68
N SER A 149 17.89 4.22 9.58
CA SER A 149 17.32 3.91 10.91
C SER A 149 16.09 3.00 10.85
N PHE A 150 15.34 3.06 9.75
CA PHE A 150 14.15 2.23 9.55
C PHE A 150 14.42 0.71 9.52
N TYR A 151 15.64 0.26 9.24
CA TYR A 151 15.99 -1.16 9.33
C TYR A 151 16.12 -1.66 10.77
N THR A 152 16.45 -0.78 11.72
CA THR A 152 16.64 -1.13 13.14
C THR A 152 15.43 -0.73 13.97
N ASP A 153 14.90 0.46 13.74
CA ASP A 153 13.88 1.11 14.57
C ASP A 153 12.46 0.88 14.05
N GLY A 154 12.35 0.30 12.85
CA GLY A 154 11.11 0.27 12.07
C GLY A 154 10.88 1.54 11.26
N HIS A 155 10.08 1.43 10.22
CA HIS A 155 9.88 2.49 9.23
C HIS A 155 9.08 3.69 9.73
N GLN A 156 8.42 3.59 10.89
CA GLN A 156 7.36 4.49 11.33
C GLN A 156 7.87 5.93 11.47
N GLU A 157 9.03 6.14 12.10
CA GLU A 157 9.60 7.48 12.29
C GLU A 157 9.98 8.14 10.96
N CYS A 158 10.72 7.40 10.11
CA CYS A 158 11.14 7.89 8.80
C CYS A 158 9.92 8.20 7.92
N CYS A 159 8.92 7.33 7.87
CA CYS A 159 7.67 7.59 7.14
C CYS A 159 6.86 8.72 7.76
N ARG A 160 6.86 8.88 9.09
CA ARG A 160 6.19 10.02 9.73
C ARG A 160 6.75 11.35 9.23
N ILE A 161 8.08 11.49 9.21
CA ILE A 161 8.77 12.70 8.77
C ILE A 161 8.67 12.86 7.25
N ARG A 162 8.98 11.81 6.50
CA ARG A 162 9.11 11.89 5.03
C ARG A 162 7.81 11.82 4.25
N LYS A 163 6.74 11.27 4.84
CA LYS A 163 5.50 10.94 4.14
C LYS A 163 4.26 11.47 4.84
N VAL A 164 4.09 11.18 6.13
CA VAL A 164 2.85 11.54 6.86
C VAL A 164 2.76 13.04 7.12
N GLN A 165 3.83 13.68 7.59
CA GLN A 165 3.88 15.12 7.81
C GLN A 165 3.64 15.94 6.53
N PRO A 166 4.33 15.67 5.39
CA PRO A 166 4.01 16.35 4.14
C PRO A 166 2.59 16.08 3.67
N LEU A 167 2.11 14.83 3.74
CA LEU A 167 0.71 14.53 3.41
C LEU A 167 -0.27 15.37 4.22
N ARG A 168 -0.09 15.47 5.55
CA ARG A 168 -0.94 16.29 6.41
C ARG A 168 -1.02 17.75 5.94
N ARG A 169 0.08 18.31 5.47
CA ARG A 169 0.09 19.68 4.94
C ARG A 169 -0.68 19.77 3.62
N GLN A 170 -0.51 18.80 2.72
CA GLN A 170 -1.24 18.75 1.46
C GLN A 170 -2.75 18.59 1.68
N LEU A 171 -3.17 17.66 2.55
CA LEU A 171 -4.59 17.38 2.81
C LEU A 171 -5.31 18.56 3.48
N LYS A 172 -4.60 19.39 4.26
CA LYS A 172 -5.14 20.65 4.80
C LYS A 172 -5.53 21.68 3.72
N THR A 173 -5.23 21.41 2.45
CA THR A 173 -5.67 22.25 1.31
C THR A 173 -6.88 21.68 0.57
N LEU A 174 -7.38 20.51 0.98
CA LEU A 174 -8.39 19.74 0.26
C LEU A 174 -9.63 19.46 1.14
N LYS A 175 -10.77 19.24 0.48
CA LYS A 175 -12.00 18.70 1.12
C LYS A 175 -12.13 17.19 0.93
N ALA A 176 -11.51 16.65 -0.11
CA ALA A 176 -11.46 15.22 -0.36
C ALA A 176 -10.14 14.80 -1.02
N TRP A 177 -9.85 13.50 -0.98
CA TRP A 177 -8.73 12.92 -1.69
C TRP A 177 -9.04 11.51 -2.18
N ILE A 178 -8.32 11.09 -3.23
CA ILE A 178 -8.51 9.81 -3.91
C ILE A 178 -7.23 8.99 -3.75
N THR A 179 -7.34 7.73 -3.35
CA THR A 179 -6.17 6.83 -3.21
C THR A 179 -6.38 5.50 -3.92
N GLY A 180 -5.28 4.88 -4.36
CA GLY A 180 -5.30 3.58 -5.06
C GLY A 180 -5.36 2.37 -4.15
N GLN A 181 -5.82 2.52 -2.89
CA GLN A 181 -5.87 1.42 -1.94
C GLN A 181 -6.91 0.38 -2.37
N ARG A 182 -6.51 -0.91 -2.41
CA ARG A 182 -7.39 -2.03 -2.75
C ARG A 182 -7.43 -3.08 -1.65
N LYS A 183 -8.54 -3.83 -1.58
CA LYS A 183 -8.75 -4.92 -0.62
C LYS A 183 -7.77 -6.08 -0.84
N ASP A 184 -7.39 -6.33 -2.09
CA ASP A 184 -6.55 -7.48 -2.48
C ASP A 184 -5.05 -7.31 -2.19
N GLN A 185 -4.61 -6.09 -1.82
CA GLN A 185 -3.20 -5.78 -1.61
C GLN A 185 -2.61 -6.45 -0.38
N SER A 186 -3.38 -6.53 0.71
CA SER A 186 -2.91 -7.13 1.97
C SER A 186 -3.99 -8.06 2.51
N PRO A 187 -3.77 -9.38 2.56
CA PRO A 187 -4.63 -10.28 3.30
C PRO A 187 -4.69 -9.85 4.78
N GLY A 188 -5.90 -9.51 5.25
CA GLY A 188 -6.18 -9.16 6.65
C GLY A 188 -6.10 -7.68 7.03
N THR A 189 -5.14 -6.86 6.52
CA THR A 189 -5.05 -5.43 6.93
C THR A 189 -5.87 -4.47 6.04
N ARG A 190 -6.33 -4.91 4.87
CA ARG A 190 -7.05 -4.07 3.89
C ARG A 190 -8.41 -4.61 3.45
N MET A 191 -8.90 -5.70 4.05
CA MET A 191 -10.14 -6.38 3.63
C MET A 191 -11.41 -5.52 3.75
N GLU A 192 -11.39 -4.47 4.57
CA GLU A 192 -12.56 -3.63 4.86
C GLU A 192 -12.43 -2.19 4.30
N VAL A 193 -11.51 -1.93 3.36
CA VAL A 193 -11.37 -0.58 2.79
C VAL A 193 -12.66 -0.20 2.05
N PRO A 194 -13.41 0.85 2.44
CA PRO A 194 -14.62 1.24 1.72
C PRO A 194 -14.28 2.08 0.48
N VAL A 195 -15.18 2.08 -0.51
CA VAL A 195 -15.03 2.89 -1.73
C VAL A 195 -15.04 4.40 -1.47
N VAL A 196 -15.72 4.84 -0.42
CA VAL A 196 -15.66 6.20 0.12
C VAL A 196 -15.90 6.17 1.62
N GLN A 197 -15.24 7.06 2.36
CA GLN A 197 -15.46 7.25 3.79
C GLN A 197 -15.06 8.67 4.21
N VAL A 198 -15.54 9.08 5.38
CA VAL A 198 -14.87 10.16 6.13
C VAL A 198 -13.47 9.67 6.51
N ASP A 199 -12.44 10.47 6.26
CA ASP A 199 -11.07 10.08 6.56
C ASP A 199 -10.88 9.91 8.08
N PRO A 200 -10.47 8.73 8.56
CA PRO A 200 -10.34 8.48 9.99
C PRO A 200 -9.05 9.03 10.60
N ALA A 201 -8.07 9.46 9.78
CA ALA A 201 -6.72 9.78 10.22
C ALA A 201 -6.28 11.22 9.94
N PHE A 202 -6.90 11.87 8.96
CA PHE A 202 -6.52 13.19 8.49
C PHE A 202 -7.70 14.16 8.42
N GLU A 203 -7.35 15.44 8.49
CA GLU A 203 -8.29 16.56 8.43
C GLU A 203 -8.06 17.34 7.14
N GLY A 204 -9.14 17.90 6.63
CA GLY A 204 -9.18 18.69 5.42
C GLY A 204 -9.09 20.19 5.70
N VAL A 205 -9.41 20.99 4.70
CA VAL A 205 -9.30 22.46 4.72
C VAL A 205 -10.15 23.13 5.80
N THR A 206 -11.28 22.53 6.19
CA THR A 206 -12.14 23.09 7.24
C THR A 206 -11.65 22.78 8.66
N GLY A 207 -10.69 21.86 8.81
CA GLY A 207 -10.16 21.41 10.10
C GLY A 207 -11.15 20.59 10.93
N GLY A 208 -10.61 19.81 11.88
CA GLY A 208 -11.37 18.98 12.81
C GLY A 208 -11.83 17.63 12.24
N PRO A 209 -12.27 16.70 13.11
CA PRO A 209 -12.77 15.39 12.69
C PRO A 209 -13.94 15.52 11.71
N GLY A 210 -13.94 14.70 10.65
CA GLY A 210 -15.02 14.75 9.64
C GLY A 210 -14.77 15.68 8.46
N SER A 211 -13.70 16.47 8.49
CA SER A 211 -13.44 17.52 7.49
C SER A 211 -12.86 17.04 6.16
N LEU A 212 -12.46 15.78 6.05
CA LEU A 212 -11.84 15.21 4.85
C LEU A 212 -12.56 13.94 4.43
N ILE A 213 -12.85 13.82 3.14
CA ILE A 213 -13.45 12.61 2.56
C ILE A 213 -12.40 11.85 1.75
N LYS A 214 -12.30 10.55 1.97
CA LYS A 214 -11.37 9.66 1.28
C LYS A 214 -12.12 8.73 0.33
N TYR A 215 -11.78 8.78 -0.95
CA TYR A 215 -12.24 7.84 -1.97
C TYR A 215 -11.17 6.77 -2.25
N ASN A 216 -11.61 5.52 -2.43
CA ASN A 216 -10.81 4.39 -2.87
C ASN A 216 -11.51 3.70 -4.06
N PRO A 217 -11.49 4.29 -5.27
CA PRO A 217 -12.22 3.78 -6.44
C PRO A 217 -11.83 2.37 -6.86
N LEU A 218 -10.58 1.97 -6.54
CA LEU A 218 -10.05 0.65 -6.83
C LEU A 218 -10.28 -0.35 -5.69
N SER A 219 -11.07 -0.01 -4.66
CA SER A 219 -11.18 -0.83 -3.45
C SER A 219 -11.56 -2.29 -3.74
N ASN A 220 -12.54 -2.47 -4.62
CA ASN A 220 -13.09 -3.77 -5.02
C ASN A 220 -12.39 -4.36 -6.27
N ALA A 221 -11.40 -3.66 -6.83
CA ALA A 221 -10.65 -4.15 -7.98
C ALA A 221 -9.47 -5.04 -7.54
N THR A 222 -9.27 -6.13 -8.28
CA THR A 222 -8.10 -6.99 -8.16
C THR A 222 -6.90 -6.41 -8.90
N SER A 223 -5.70 -6.83 -8.51
CA SER A 223 -4.44 -6.49 -9.17
C SER A 223 -4.46 -6.87 -10.65
N ALA A 224 -5.05 -8.03 -10.98
CA ALA A 224 -5.21 -8.48 -12.35
C ALA A 224 -6.10 -7.52 -13.18
N GLU A 225 -7.22 -7.05 -12.62
CA GLU A 225 -8.10 -6.09 -13.29
C GLU A 225 -7.41 -4.73 -13.49
N VAL A 226 -6.69 -4.24 -12.49
CA VAL A 226 -5.91 -2.99 -12.60
C VAL A 226 -4.84 -3.10 -13.69
N TRP A 227 -4.10 -4.21 -13.73
CA TRP A 227 -3.07 -4.42 -14.74
C TRP A 227 -3.64 -4.62 -16.14
N ASN A 228 -4.76 -5.32 -16.27
CA ASN A 228 -5.46 -5.44 -17.55
C ASN A 228 -5.91 -4.07 -18.05
N PHE A 229 -6.46 -3.24 -17.17
CA PHE A 229 -6.86 -1.88 -17.51
C PHE A 229 -5.66 -1.02 -17.97
N ILE A 230 -4.58 -0.98 -17.20
CA ILE A 230 -3.34 -0.24 -17.54
C ILE A 230 -2.83 -0.65 -18.93
N ARG A 231 -2.79 -1.95 -19.22
CA ARG A 231 -2.28 -2.48 -20.50
C ARG A 231 -3.21 -2.18 -21.67
N VAL A 232 -4.51 -2.40 -21.51
CA VAL A 232 -5.52 -2.16 -22.56
C VAL A 232 -5.59 -0.68 -22.92
N MET A 233 -5.49 0.20 -21.93
CA MET A 233 -5.55 1.65 -22.12
C MET A 233 -4.20 2.27 -22.53
N GLY A 234 -3.11 1.49 -22.54
CA GLY A 234 -1.79 2.00 -22.91
C GLY A 234 -1.22 3.03 -21.92
N VAL A 235 -1.59 2.92 -20.64
CA VAL A 235 -1.20 3.86 -19.58
C VAL A 235 0.29 3.72 -19.28
N PRO A 236 1.06 4.82 -19.20
CA PRO A 236 2.46 4.76 -18.80
C PRO A 236 2.59 4.28 -17.36
N TYR A 237 3.34 3.20 -17.13
CA TYR A 237 3.57 2.63 -15.80
C TYR A 237 5.07 2.62 -15.43
N ASN A 238 5.35 2.36 -14.15
CA ASN A 238 6.70 2.34 -13.61
C ASN A 238 7.50 1.13 -14.14
N ALA A 239 8.69 1.37 -14.70
CA ALA A 239 9.53 0.33 -15.29
C ALA A 239 9.94 -0.78 -14.31
N LEU A 240 9.92 -0.52 -13.00
CA LEU A 240 10.19 -1.54 -11.98
C LEU A 240 9.19 -2.70 -12.00
N HIS A 241 7.98 -2.48 -12.52
CA HIS A 241 7.01 -3.56 -12.68
C HIS A 241 7.48 -4.66 -13.65
N GLU A 242 8.38 -4.34 -14.59
CA GLU A 242 9.02 -5.32 -15.48
C GLU A 242 10.18 -6.06 -14.80
N GLN A 243 10.55 -5.65 -13.58
CA GLN A 243 11.66 -6.19 -12.80
C GLN A 243 11.17 -6.96 -11.56
N GLY A 244 9.89 -7.36 -11.53
CA GLY A 244 9.30 -8.13 -10.44
C GLY A 244 8.81 -7.29 -9.25
N TYR A 245 8.81 -5.96 -9.34
CA TYR A 245 8.20 -5.12 -8.33
C TYR A 245 6.69 -5.07 -8.54
N VAL A 246 5.91 -5.65 -7.62
CA VAL A 246 4.44 -5.54 -7.66
C VAL A 246 3.98 -4.30 -6.88
N SER A 247 4.37 -4.17 -5.61
CA SER A 247 4.14 -2.96 -4.81
C SER A 247 5.38 -2.06 -4.81
N ILE A 248 5.23 -0.79 -5.14
CA ILE A 248 6.34 0.18 -5.20
C ILE A 248 6.25 1.21 -4.06
N GLY A 249 7.40 1.57 -3.48
CA GLY A 249 7.55 2.62 -2.49
C GLY A 249 8.90 3.32 -2.61
N CYS A 250 9.44 3.80 -1.49
CA CYS A 250 10.82 4.28 -1.44
C CYS A 250 11.78 3.14 -1.79
N GLU A 251 12.87 3.45 -2.50
CA GLU A 251 13.92 2.52 -2.90
C GLU A 251 14.41 1.63 -1.73
N PRO A 252 14.83 2.17 -0.57
CA PRO A 252 15.44 1.33 0.46
C PRO A 252 14.41 0.50 1.25
N CYS A 253 13.12 0.66 0.97
CA CYS A 253 12.05 -0.02 1.69
C CYS A 253 11.17 -0.86 0.76
N THR A 254 11.62 -1.08 -0.48
CA THR A 254 10.90 -1.84 -1.51
C THR A 254 11.84 -2.84 -2.20
N LYS A 255 11.38 -4.07 -2.40
CA LYS A 255 12.07 -5.08 -3.21
C LYS A 255 11.08 -5.80 -4.13
N ALA A 256 11.60 -6.40 -5.20
CA ALA A 256 10.84 -7.34 -6.02
C ALA A 256 10.34 -8.54 -5.20
N VAL A 257 9.22 -9.11 -5.64
CA VAL A 257 8.65 -10.33 -5.06
C VAL A 257 8.86 -11.51 -6.00
N LEU A 258 8.96 -12.71 -5.43
CA LEU A 258 9.07 -13.95 -6.19
C LEU A 258 7.71 -14.35 -6.78
N PRO A 259 7.67 -15.26 -7.77
CA PRO A 259 6.42 -15.82 -8.27
C PRO A 259 5.55 -16.34 -7.12
N ASN A 260 4.27 -15.94 -7.11
CA ASN A 260 3.25 -16.29 -6.12
C ASN A 260 3.41 -15.71 -4.70
N GLN A 261 4.45 -14.91 -4.42
CA GLN A 261 4.51 -14.11 -3.20
C GLN A 261 3.49 -12.97 -3.23
N LEU A 262 2.97 -12.59 -2.06
CA LEU A 262 2.05 -11.48 -1.98
C LEU A 262 2.76 -10.15 -2.23
N GLU A 263 2.06 -9.21 -2.86
CA GLU A 263 2.65 -7.94 -3.28
C GLU A 263 3.28 -7.12 -2.13
N ARG A 264 2.76 -7.26 -0.91
CA ARG A 264 3.24 -6.54 0.29
C ARG A 264 4.45 -7.19 0.94
N GLU A 265 4.80 -8.42 0.58
CA GLU A 265 6.07 -9.05 1.02
C GLU A 265 7.30 -8.31 0.48
N GLY A 266 7.15 -7.54 -0.60
CA GLY A 266 8.16 -6.65 -1.13
C GLY A 266 8.35 -5.36 -0.32
N ARG A 267 7.51 -5.09 0.68
CA ARG A 267 7.49 -3.83 1.45
C ARG A 267 7.88 -4.07 2.88
N TRP A 268 8.82 -3.27 3.41
CA TRP A 268 9.25 -3.37 4.81
C TRP A 268 9.51 -4.83 5.23
N TRP A 269 10.20 -5.60 4.38
CA TRP A 269 10.30 -7.05 4.49
C TRP A 269 11.02 -7.54 5.75
N TRP A 270 11.70 -6.65 6.46
CA TRP A 270 12.35 -6.91 7.75
C TRP A 270 11.40 -6.77 8.94
N GLU A 271 10.25 -6.10 8.75
CA GLU A 271 9.19 -5.96 9.74
C GLU A 271 8.13 -7.07 9.60
N ASP A 272 7.36 -7.26 10.65
CA ASP A 272 6.25 -8.20 10.67
C ASP A 272 5.02 -7.70 9.92
N ALA A 273 4.23 -8.61 9.32
CA ALA A 273 3.06 -8.30 8.51
C ALA A 273 2.07 -7.29 9.13
N LYS A 274 1.82 -7.36 10.45
CA LYS A 274 0.94 -6.42 11.17
C LYS A 274 1.49 -4.99 11.24
N ALA A 275 2.82 -4.85 11.27
CA ALA A 275 3.49 -3.57 11.35
C ALA A 275 3.69 -2.92 9.96
N LYS A 276 3.46 -3.65 8.86
CA LYS A 276 3.78 -3.19 7.50
C LYS A 276 2.82 -2.16 6.93
N GLU A 277 1.79 -1.68 7.63
CA GLU A 277 0.92 -0.65 7.07
C GLU A 277 1.57 0.73 7.13
N CYS A 278 1.44 1.47 6.03
CA CYS A 278 1.96 2.82 5.97
C CYS A 278 1.14 3.71 6.90
N GLY A 279 1.80 4.61 7.65
CA GLY A 279 1.13 5.62 8.46
C GLY A 279 0.15 6.55 7.72
N LEU A 280 0.04 6.46 6.39
CA LEU A 280 -1.04 7.12 5.62
C LEU A 280 -2.41 6.44 5.74
N HIS A 281 -2.46 5.17 6.11
CA HIS A 281 -3.68 4.37 6.09
C HIS A 281 -3.91 3.62 7.40
N SER A 282 -3.21 4.02 8.47
CA SER A 282 -3.30 3.39 9.78
C SER A 282 -4.72 3.41 10.37
N GLY A 283 -5.54 4.41 10.02
CA GLY A 283 -6.93 4.49 10.50
C GLY A 283 -7.87 3.40 9.93
N ASN A 284 -7.47 2.70 8.86
CA ASN A 284 -8.23 1.57 8.31
C ASN A 284 -7.77 0.22 8.88
N VAL A 285 -6.67 0.22 9.65
CA VAL A 285 -6.20 -0.98 10.34
C VAL A 285 -6.96 -1.04 11.65
N LYS A 286 -7.76 -2.09 11.87
CA LYS A 286 -8.23 -2.41 13.22
C LYS A 286 -6.99 -2.66 14.06
N ASN A 287 -6.62 -1.69 14.88
CA ASN A 287 -5.64 -1.94 15.92
C ASN A 287 -6.22 -3.08 16.77
N ALA A 288 -5.47 -4.18 16.87
CA ALA A 288 -5.55 -4.99 18.07
C ALA A 288 -4.59 -4.32 19.06
N ASP A 289 -4.99 -3.15 19.58
CA ASP A 289 -4.23 -2.37 20.54
C ASP A 289 -3.98 -3.29 21.74
N GLY A 290 -2.72 -3.51 22.06
CA GLY A 290 -2.28 -4.19 23.28
C GLY A 290 -2.56 -3.37 24.55
N SER A 291 -3.66 -2.63 24.62
CA SER A 291 -4.12 -1.92 25.81
C SER A 291 -5.54 -2.38 26.15
N THR A 292 -5.63 -3.31 27.11
CA THR A 292 -6.67 -3.42 28.14
C THR A 292 -8.15 -3.12 27.79
N SER A 293 -8.58 -3.35 26.55
CA SER A 293 -9.99 -3.57 26.24
C SER A 293 -10.27 -5.07 26.38
N GLN A 294 -11.42 -5.39 26.99
CA GLN A 294 -11.77 -6.75 27.42
C GLN A 294 -11.56 -7.78 26.31
N ARG A 295 -10.71 -8.78 26.61
CA ARG A 295 -10.39 -9.92 25.75
C ARG A 295 -11.65 -10.75 25.52
N THR A 296 -12.40 -10.47 24.47
CA THR A 296 -13.48 -11.34 23.99
C THR A 296 -12.95 -12.22 22.86
N ALA A 297 -12.26 -13.29 23.25
CA ALA A 297 -12.21 -14.50 22.43
C ALA A 297 -12.80 -15.62 23.29
N ASP A 298 -14.08 -15.92 23.06
CA ASP A 298 -14.82 -16.91 23.87
C ASP A 298 -14.36 -18.35 23.62
N ARG A 299 -13.46 -18.61 22.65
CA ARG A 299 -12.95 -19.94 22.35
C ARG A 299 -11.47 -19.98 21.94
N ASP A 300 -10.81 -21.08 22.27
CA ASP A 300 -9.50 -21.45 21.72
C ASP A 300 -9.61 -21.81 20.21
N LEU A 301 -8.48 -21.80 19.50
CA LEU A 301 -8.39 -22.13 18.07
C LEU A 301 -7.87 -23.55 17.87
N TRP A 302 -8.35 -24.28 16.87
CA TRP A 302 -7.99 -25.69 16.61
C TRP A 302 -8.24 -26.59 17.83
N ILE A 303 -9.43 -26.54 18.41
CA ILE A 303 -9.82 -27.35 19.58
C ILE A 303 -9.92 -28.84 19.21
N GLU A 304 -10.35 -29.12 17.99
CA GLU A 304 -10.56 -30.46 17.45
C GLU A 304 -9.71 -30.66 16.17
N GLY A 305 -9.37 -31.91 15.86
CA GLY A 305 -8.64 -32.29 14.65
C GLY A 305 -7.19 -32.69 14.88
N SER A 306 -6.40 -32.70 13.81
CA SER A 306 -5.01 -33.23 13.82
C SER A 306 -3.94 -32.21 14.23
N VAL A 307 -4.32 -31.02 14.74
CA VAL A 307 -3.36 -30.02 15.25
C VAL A 307 -3.08 -30.28 16.72
N ALA A 308 -1.86 -30.72 17.05
CA ALA A 308 -1.46 -31.02 18.42
C ALA A 308 -1.23 -29.76 19.27
N THR A 309 -1.70 -29.73 20.52
CA THR A 309 -1.42 -28.63 21.46
C THR A 309 -0.08 -28.84 22.17
N LEU A 310 0.80 -27.86 22.13
CA LEU A 310 2.08 -27.88 22.84
C LEU A 310 1.97 -27.16 24.20
N SER A 311 2.55 -27.76 25.23
CA SER A 311 2.84 -27.10 26.51
C SER A 311 4.11 -26.24 26.42
N LYS A 312 4.35 -25.39 27.42
CA LYS A 312 5.59 -24.59 27.50
C LYS A 312 6.84 -25.46 27.61
N GLU A 313 6.76 -26.55 28.36
CA GLU A 313 7.84 -27.54 28.53
C GLU A 313 8.12 -28.23 27.20
N GLN A 314 7.06 -28.66 26.49
CA GLN A 314 7.21 -29.24 25.16
C GLN A 314 7.85 -28.25 24.18
N VAL A 315 7.44 -26.99 24.19
CA VAL A 315 8.09 -25.93 23.37
C VAL A 315 9.56 -25.77 23.70
N ARG A 316 9.93 -25.81 24.98
CA ARG A 316 11.34 -25.73 25.40
C ARG A 316 12.14 -26.93 24.89
N ASP A 317 11.62 -28.14 25.06
CA ASP A 317 12.30 -29.36 24.65
C ASP A 317 12.42 -29.46 23.12
N ILE A 318 11.36 -29.14 22.37
CA ILE A 318 11.45 -29.08 20.90
C ILE A 318 12.37 -27.94 20.46
N ALA A 319 12.36 -26.74 21.05
CA ALA A 319 13.31 -25.69 20.65
C ALA A 319 14.78 -26.16 20.84
N ALA A 320 15.03 -26.97 21.87
CA ALA A 320 16.33 -27.57 22.18
C ALA A 320 16.69 -28.81 21.33
N GLY A 321 15.84 -29.25 20.40
CA GLY A 321 16.12 -30.39 19.52
C GLY A 321 15.60 -31.75 20.01
N LYS A 322 14.96 -31.81 21.17
CA LYS A 322 14.44 -33.06 21.76
C LYS A 322 13.05 -33.40 21.19
N ARG A 323 13.03 -33.94 19.97
CA ARG A 323 11.79 -34.41 19.32
C ARG A 323 12.03 -35.59 18.40
N GLU A 324 11.03 -36.46 18.32
CA GLU A 324 11.06 -37.70 17.54
C GLU A 324 10.58 -37.55 16.09
N GLN A 325 9.94 -36.43 15.76
CA GLN A 325 9.40 -36.13 14.43
C GLN A 325 9.73 -34.69 14.06
N ASP A 326 9.67 -34.39 12.76
CA ASP A 326 9.64 -33.01 12.31
C ASP A 326 8.34 -32.36 12.79
N THR A 327 8.37 -31.07 13.14
CA THR A 327 7.18 -30.37 13.64
C THR A 327 6.99 -29.04 12.93
N VAL A 328 5.78 -28.81 12.40
CA VAL A 328 5.32 -27.49 11.97
C VAL A 328 4.43 -26.94 13.07
N ALA A 329 4.86 -25.84 13.72
CA ALA A 329 4.13 -25.23 14.81
C ALA A 329 3.63 -23.83 14.46
N VAL A 330 2.39 -23.52 14.82
CA VAL A 330 1.86 -22.15 14.82
C VAL A 330 1.89 -21.55 16.22
N LEU A 331 2.53 -20.40 16.35
CA LEU A 331 2.47 -19.54 17.53
C LEU A 331 1.31 -18.58 17.34
N TYR A 332 0.30 -18.67 18.21
CA TYR A 332 -0.96 -17.95 18.04
C TYR A 332 -1.43 -17.30 19.34
N ALA A 333 -2.51 -16.55 19.19
CA ALA A 333 -3.29 -15.99 20.29
C ALA A 333 -4.78 -16.12 19.92
N PRO A 334 -5.67 -16.58 20.82
CA PRO A 334 -7.08 -16.80 20.50
C PRO A 334 -7.82 -15.55 20.02
N TRP A 335 -7.44 -14.39 20.57
CA TRP A 335 -8.01 -13.08 20.22
C TRP A 335 -7.48 -12.51 18.90
N CYS A 336 -6.49 -13.15 18.26
CA CYS A 336 -5.87 -12.58 17.07
C CYS A 336 -6.69 -12.92 15.81
N PRO A 337 -7.25 -11.92 15.10
CA PRO A 337 -8.09 -12.15 13.92
C PRO A 337 -7.32 -12.84 12.78
N PHE A 338 -6.01 -12.60 12.68
CA PHE A 338 -5.15 -13.28 11.70
C PHE A 338 -4.90 -14.76 12.05
N CYS A 339 -5.00 -15.13 13.33
CA CYS A 339 -4.92 -16.54 13.75
C CYS A 339 -6.25 -17.24 13.45
N GLN A 340 -7.36 -16.55 13.70
CA GLN A 340 -8.71 -17.03 13.36
C GLN A 340 -8.85 -17.24 11.85
N ALA A 341 -8.36 -16.31 11.03
CA ALA A 341 -8.35 -16.45 9.58
C ALA A 341 -7.46 -17.60 9.07
N LEU A 342 -6.39 -17.94 9.80
CA LEU A 342 -5.50 -19.06 9.49
C LEU A 342 -6.08 -20.43 9.88
N GLU A 343 -7.05 -20.45 10.81
CA GLU A 343 -7.60 -21.67 11.42
C GLU A 343 -7.96 -22.76 10.38
N PRO A 344 -8.77 -22.50 9.34
CA PRO A 344 -9.21 -23.54 8.40
C PRO A 344 -8.05 -24.12 7.57
N ASP A 345 -7.16 -23.29 7.03
CA ASP A 345 -6.05 -23.74 6.17
C ASP A 345 -5.01 -24.54 6.96
N PHE A 346 -4.71 -24.11 8.19
CA PHE A 346 -3.75 -24.81 9.04
C PHE A 346 -4.31 -26.13 9.58
N ALA A 347 -5.63 -26.20 9.84
CA ALA A 347 -6.31 -27.45 10.17
C ALA A 347 -6.27 -28.43 8.98
N LYS A 348 -6.55 -27.94 7.77
CA LYS A 348 -6.50 -28.76 6.55
C LYS A 348 -5.08 -29.28 6.27
N LEU A 349 -4.05 -28.45 6.48
CA LEU A 349 -2.66 -28.88 6.41
C LEU A 349 -2.37 -30.04 7.38
N ALA A 350 -2.88 -29.96 8.61
CA ALA A 350 -2.69 -31.00 9.61
C ALA A 350 -3.36 -32.33 9.21
N GLU A 351 -4.57 -32.28 8.63
CA GLU A 351 -5.22 -33.48 8.10
C GLU A 351 -4.46 -34.06 6.89
N GLU A 352 -3.93 -33.22 5.99
CA GLU A 352 -3.18 -33.69 4.82
C GLU A 352 -1.80 -34.26 5.16
N LEU A 353 -1.20 -33.85 6.29
CA LEU A 353 0.07 -34.39 6.80
C LEU A 353 -0.13 -35.53 7.81
N LYS A 354 -1.37 -35.93 8.07
CA LYS A 354 -1.69 -36.99 9.03
C LYS A 354 -1.06 -38.31 8.58
N GLY A 355 -0.28 -38.92 9.48
CA GLY A 355 0.46 -40.15 9.19
C GLY A 355 1.79 -39.97 8.47
N SER A 356 2.17 -38.72 8.13
CA SER A 356 3.52 -38.40 7.66
C SER A 356 4.52 -38.35 8.82
N HIS A 357 5.81 -38.15 8.50
CA HIS A 357 6.86 -37.90 9.50
C HIS A 357 6.86 -36.46 10.05
N VAL A 358 5.95 -35.60 9.57
CA VAL A 358 5.79 -34.21 10.00
C VAL A 358 4.52 -34.07 10.86
N SER A 359 4.72 -33.75 12.13
CA SER A 359 3.66 -33.37 13.06
C SER A 359 3.24 -31.91 12.87
N VAL A 360 1.94 -31.62 12.98
CA VAL A 360 1.41 -30.25 12.95
C VAL A 360 0.89 -29.88 14.33
N ALA A 361 1.31 -28.73 14.84
CA ALA A 361 1.08 -28.34 16.22
C ALA A 361 0.76 -26.85 16.38
N LYS A 362 0.21 -26.49 17.54
CA LYS A 362 -0.09 -25.12 17.96
C LYS A 362 0.53 -24.84 19.33
N TYR A 363 0.90 -23.58 19.55
CA TYR A 363 1.30 -23.07 20.85
C TYR A 363 0.68 -21.69 21.09
N GLN A 364 -0.08 -21.58 22.19
CA GLN A 364 -0.65 -20.31 22.62
C GLN A 364 0.44 -19.44 23.23
N ALA A 365 0.93 -18.48 22.46
CA ALA A 365 2.14 -17.73 22.77
C ALA A 365 1.86 -16.31 23.30
N ASP A 366 0.60 -15.90 23.44
CA ASP A 366 0.24 -14.61 24.06
C ASP A 366 0.36 -14.63 25.59
N LEU A 367 0.38 -15.82 26.20
CA LEU A 367 0.58 -16.00 27.64
C LEU A 367 2.03 -15.71 28.07
N ASP A 368 3.01 -15.95 27.18
CA ASP A 368 4.42 -15.64 27.42
C ASP A 368 5.15 -15.33 26.09
N ARG A 369 5.07 -14.07 25.70
CA ARG A 369 5.64 -13.58 24.44
C ARG A 369 7.16 -13.53 24.45
N GLU A 370 7.76 -13.24 25.60
CA GLU A 370 9.21 -13.13 25.73
C GLU A 370 9.86 -14.50 25.54
N PHE A 371 9.35 -15.53 26.23
CA PHE A 371 9.76 -16.91 26.03
C PHE A 371 9.63 -17.35 24.57
N SER A 372 8.48 -17.03 23.94
CA SER A 372 8.21 -17.39 22.54
C SER A 372 9.14 -16.67 21.56
N ASN A 373 9.52 -15.42 21.85
CA ASN A 373 10.48 -14.67 21.06
C ASN A 373 11.88 -15.30 21.17
N GLU A 374 12.34 -15.54 22.39
CA GLU A 374 13.65 -16.12 22.65
C GLU A 374 13.82 -17.51 22.01
N HIS A 375 12.82 -18.37 22.12
CA HIS A 375 12.94 -19.78 21.72
C HIS A 375 12.52 -20.07 20.27
N LEU A 376 11.51 -19.36 19.76
CA LEU A 376 10.91 -19.61 18.45
C LEU A 376 10.82 -18.35 17.57
N GLY A 377 11.41 -17.25 18.02
CA GLY A 377 11.48 -16.00 17.29
C GLY A 377 10.12 -15.32 17.10
N LEU A 378 9.14 -15.54 17.99
CA LEU A 378 7.88 -14.79 17.93
C LEU A 378 8.15 -13.28 17.95
N LYS A 379 7.69 -12.58 16.90
CA LYS A 379 7.56 -11.12 16.93
C LYS A 379 6.09 -10.69 16.86
N THR A 380 5.32 -11.30 15.97
CA THR A 380 3.86 -11.09 15.84
C THR A 380 3.09 -12.39 15.64
N PHE A 381 1.76 -12.32 15.80
CA PHE A 381 0.86 -13.45 15.57
C PHE A 381 0.18 -13.38 14.21
N PRO A 382 -0.03 -14.52 13.52
CA PRO A 382 0.53 -15.84 13.84
C PRO A 382 1.98 -15.94 13.35
N THR A 383 2.85 -16.64 14.07
CA THR A 383 4.19 -17.03 13.58
C THR A 383 4.20 -18.53 13.31
N ILE A 384 4.59 -18.96 12.11
CA ILE A 384 4.68 -20.38 11.77
C ILE A 384 6.16 -20.76 11.69
N VAL A 385 6.53 -21.87 12.34
CA VAL A 385 7.90 -22.39 12.37
C VAL A 385 7.94 -23.87 12.02
N TYR A 386 9.02 -24.26 11.36
CA TYR A 386 9.38 -25.65 11.13
C TYR A 386 10.56 -26.02 12.04
N LEU A 387 10.43 -27.15 12.70
CA LEU A 387 11.34 -27.65 13.72
C LEU A 387 11.86 -29.03 13.26
N PRO A 388 13.10 -29.14 12.74
CA PRO A 388 13.63 -30.39 12.21
C PRO A 388 13.94 -31.45 13.28
N LYS A 389 13.59 -32.72 13.08
CA LYS A 389 13.84 -33.83 14.01
C LYS A 389 15.29 -33.85 14.50
N GLY A 390 15.47 -33.98 15.82
CA GLY A 390 16.78 -34.16 16.44
C GLY A 390 17.76 -32.98 16.31
N LYS A 391 17.30 -31.81 15.84
CA LYS A 391 18.14 -30.61 15.66
C LYS A 391 17.60 -29.44 16.46
N SER A 392 18.49 -28.68 17.10
CA SER A 392 18.12 -27.40 17.71
C SER A 392 17.81 -26.35 16.64
N GLY A 393 17.02 -25.35 17.01
CA GLY A 393 16.64 -24.26 16.12
C GLY A 393 15.40 -24.56 15.25
N PHE A 394 15.03 -23.55 14.45
CA PHE A 394 13.81 -23.55 13.65
C PHE A 394 14.01 -22.82 12.32
N VAL A 395 13.15 -23.12 11.35
CA VAL A 395 13.00 -22.36 10.11
C VAL A 395 11.66 -21.63 10.16
N LYS A 396 11.68 -20.29 10.11
CA LYS A 396 10.45 -19.51 10.04
C LYS A 396 9.83 -19.59 8.67
N TYR A 397 8.50 -19.67 8.63
CA TYR A 397 7.75 -19.49 7.40
C TYR A 397 7.91 -18.05 6.91
N PRO A 398 8.45 -17.83 5.70
CA PRO A 398 8.83 -16.49 5.25
C PRO A 398 7.70 -15.72 4.55
N SER A 399 6.61 -16.39 4.19
CA SER A 399 5.56 -15.83 3.34
C SER A 399 4.36 -15.33 4.15
N GLU A 400 3.67 -14.33 3.60
CA GLU A 400 2.40 -13.85 4.16
C GLU A 400 1.20 -14.66 3.64
N ARG A 401 1.38 -15.38 2.52
CA ARG A 401 0.38 -16.26 1.95
C ARG A 401 0.31 -17.56 2.75
N ARG A 402 -0.85 -17.88 3.32
CA ARG A 402 -0.98 -18.99 4.28
C ARG A 402 -2.09 -19.99 3.92
N ASP A 403 -2.47 -20.06 2.65
CA ASP A 403 -3.32 -21.15 2.18
C ASP A 403 -2.61 -22.51 2.29
N VAL A 404 -3.41 -23.57 2.38
CA VAL A 404 -2.93 -24.95 2.55
C VAL A 404 -1.90 -25.35 1.50
N ASP A 405 -2.07 -24.97 0.23
CA ASP A 405 -1.18 -25.38 -0.86
C ASP A 405 0.21 -24.76 -0.70
N THR A 406 0.26 -23.47 -0.36
CA THR A 406 1.51 -22.74 -0.12
C THR A 406 2.22 -23.28 1.12
N LEU A 407 1.50 -23.52 2.21
CA LEU A 407 2.07 -24.11 3.42
C LEU A 407 2.63 -25.50 3.15
N LYS A 408 1.87 -26.36 2.47
CA LYS A 408 2.28 -27.71 2.11
C LYS A 408 3.51 -27.72 1.21
N MET A 409 3.57 -26.82 0.23
CA MET A 409 4.72 -26.65 -0.64
C MET A 409 5.97 -26.26 0.16
N TRP A 410 5.83 -25.34 1.12
CA TRP A 410 6.94 -24.98 2.01
C TRP A 410 7.37 -26.15 2.89
N VAL A 411 6.44 -26.86 3.55
CA VAL A 411 6.73 -28.04 4.37
C VAL A 411 7.50 -29.08 3.55
N ARG A 412 7.05 -29.38 2.33
CA ARG A 412 7.76 -30.30 1.43
C ARG A 412 9.17 -29.85 1.09
N SER A 413 9.39 -28.54 1.00
CA SER A 413 10.71 -27.97 0.68
C SER A 413 11.68 -28.06 1.85
N VAL A 414 11.20 -27.94 3.10
CA VAL A 414 12.05 -27.97 4.29
C VAL A 414 12.16 -29.34 4.96
N ALA A 415 11.13 -30.20 4.81
CA ALA A 415 11.03 -31.52 5.44
C ALA A 415 11.22 -32.69 4.45
N GLY A 416 11.28 -32.43 3.15
CA GLY A 416 11.22 -33.45 2.11
C GLY A 416 9.78 -33.93 1.84
N ARG A 417 9.62 -34.99 1.03
CA ARG A 417 8.29 -35.55 0.73
C ARG A 417 7.69 -36.15 2.00
N ALA A 418 6.79 -35.38 2.62
CA ALA A 418 5.93 -35.77 3.73
C ALA A 418 4.54 -36.18 3.23
#